data_AF-A0A7H1B1Y1-F1
#
_entry.id   AF-A0A7H1B1Y1-F1
#
_cell.length_a   1.000
_cell.length_b   1.000
_cell.length_c   1.000
_cell.angle_alpha   90.00
_cell.angle_beta   90.00
_cell.angle_gamma   90.00
#
_symmetry.space_group_name_H-M   'P 1'
#
loop_
_entity.id
_entity.type
_entity.pdbx_description
1 polymer ?
#
loop_
_entity_poly.entity_id
_entity_poly.type
_entity_poly.pdbx_seq_one_letter_code
_entity_poly.pdbx_strand_id
1 'polypeptide(L)' 'MVDPGDKEFYHRSPHAWMPEDRPRGGGPTRPVKHRGTLATVLLIAAVILVILVGIALFP' A
#
# COMPACT_ATOMS: atom_id res chain seq x y z
N MET A 1 37.32 -25.13 5.87
CA MET A 1 37.89 -25.13 4.50
C MET A 1 36.75 -24.74 3.58
N VAL A 2 36.81 -23.55 2.99
CA VAL A 2 35.84 -23.14 1.95
C VAL A 2 36.26 -23.85 0.68
N ASP A 3 35.35 -24.57 0.04
CA ASP A 3 35.65 -25.26 -1.21
C ASP A 3 36.03 -24.23 -2.28
N PRO A 4 37.10 -24.44 -3.08
CA PRO A 4 37.49 -23.49 -4.12
C PRO A 4 36.35 -23.15 -5.10
N GLY A 5 35.39 -24.06 -5.32
CA GLY A 5 34.22 -23.85 -6.17
C GLY A 5 33.17 -22.90 -5.59
N ASP A 6 33.09 -22.79 -4.26
CA ASP A 6 32.14 -21.88 -3.60
C ASP A 6 32.47 -20.40 -3.86
N LYS A 7 33.74 -20.09 -4.15
CA LYS A 7 34.18 -18.71 -4.41
C LYS A 7 33.61 -18.15 -5.71
N GLU A 8 33.39 -19.01 -6.70
CA GLU A 8 32.76 -18.61 -7.96
C GLU A 8 31.25 -18.40 -7.78
N PHE A 9 30.61 -19.16 -6.88
CA PHE A 9 29.19 -19.04 -6.59
C PHE A 9 28.80 -17.69 -5.95
N TYR A 10 29.66 -17.15 -5.08
CA TYR A 10 29.45 -15.83 -4.46
C TYR A 10 30.07 -14.66 -5.24
N HIS A 11 30.65 -14.91 -6.41
CA HIS A 11 31.22 -13.85 -7.23
C HIS A 11 30.08 -13.03 -7.87
N ARG A 12 29.76 -11.87 -7.27
CA ARG A 12 28.76 -10.95 -7.81
C ARG A 12 29.17 -10.55 -9.23
N SER A 13 28.38 -10.94 -10.23
CA SER A 13 28.57 -10.53 -11.61
C SER A 13 28.58 -9.00 -11.73
N PRO A 14 29.53 -8.38 -12.45
CA PRO A 14 29.63 -6.92 -12.59
C PRO A 14 28.39 -6.27 -13.24
N HIS A 15 27.55 -7.07 -13.92
CA HIS A 15 26.35 -6.62 -14.62
C HIS A 15 25.05 -7.09 -13.95
N ALA A 16 25.07 -7.36 -12.65
CA ALA A 16 23.89 -7.77 -11.89
C ALA A 16 22.90 -6.62 -11.62
N TRP A 17 22.51 -5.88 -12.67
CA TRP A 17 21.32 -5.03 -12.64
C TRP A 17 20.23 -5.77 -13.40
N MET A 18 19.66 -6.77 -12.73
CA MET A 18 18.48 -7.43 -13.28
C MET A 18 17.32 -6.41 -13.31
N PRO A 19 16.47 -6.39 -14.34
CA PRO A 19 15.26 -5.57 -14.35
C PRO A 19 14.38 -5.76 -13.11
N GLU A 20 14.53 -6.87 -12.39
CA GLU A 20 13.85 -7.24 -11.16
C GLU A 20 14.44 -6.55 -9.90
N ASP A 21 15.69 -6.07 -9.96
CA ASP A 21 16.37 -5.32 -8.89
C ASP A 21 15.96 -3.85 -8.83
N ARG A 22 15.14 -3.39 -9.78
CA ARG A 22 14.55 -2.05 -9.71
C ARG A 22 13.76 -1.93 -8.40
N PRO A 23 13.88 -0.80 -7.67
CA PRO A 23 13.12 -0.58 -6.44
C PRO A 23 11.65 -0.87 -6.69
N ARG A 24 11.08 -1.89 -6.03
CA ARG A 24 9.69 -2.36 -6.20
C ARG A 24 8.62 -1.35 -5.75
N GLY A 25 8.97 -0.07 -5.61
CA GLY A 25 8.06 0.99 -5.17
C GLY A 25 8.58 2.41 -5.42
N GLY A 26 9.56 2.62 -6.31
CA GLY A 26 10.22 3.92 -6.49
C GLY A 26 9.66 4.82 -7.61
N GLY A 27 8.59 4.43 -8.29
CA GLY A 27 7.93 5.30 -9.27
C GLY A 27 7.08 6.37 -8.58
N PRO A 28 6.88 7.56 -9.17
CA PRO A 28 5.96 8.56 -8.61
C PRO A 28 4.58 7.94 -8.43
N THR A 29 4.25 7.60 -7.19
CA THR A 29 2.91 7.16 -6.83
C THR A 29 2.01 8.36 -7.01
N ARG A 30 1.26 8.40 -8.13
CA ARG A 30 0.09 9.28 -8.21
C ARG A 30 -0.70 9.05 -6.93
N PRO A 31 -0.98 10.08 -6.12
CA PRO A 31 -1.83 9.91 -4.96
C PRO A 31 -3.15 9.36 -5.49
N VAL A 32 -3.43 8.10 -5.19
CA VAL A 32 -4.69 7.47 -5.55
C VAL A 32 -5.71 8.21 -4.69
N LYS A 33 -6.34 9.23 -5.27
CA LYS A 33 -7.41 9.97 -4.64
C LYS A 33 -8.55 8.97 -4.43
N HIS A 34 -8.56 8.32 -3.28
CA HIS A 34 -9.49 7.24 -2.97
C HIS A 34 -10.89 7.85 -2.91
N ARG A 35 -11.65 7.73 -3.99
CA ARG A 35 -13.07 8.14 -4.03
C ARG A 35 -13.87 7.46 -2.91
N GLY A 36 -13.38 6.33 -2.42
CA GLY A 36 -13.91 5.62 -1.25
C GLY A 36 -13.91 6.46 0.03
N THR A 37 -12.94 7.35 0.25
CA THR A 37 -12.91 8.18 1.47
C THR A 37 -14.13 9.11 1.54
N LEU A 38 -14.54 9.70 0.40
CA LEU A 38 -15.74 10.55 0.36
C LEU A 38 -17.02 9.75 0.55
N ALA A 39 -17.09 8.55 -0.02
CA ALA A 39 -18.24 7.66 0.15
C ALA A 39 -18.40 7.23 1.62
N THR A 40 -17.30 6.87 2.28
CA THR A 40 -17.31 6.51 3.71
C THR A 40 -17.71 7.68 4.59
N VAL A 41 -17.20 8.89 4.31
CA VAL A 41 -17.60 10.10 5.06
C VAL A 41 -19.09 10.39 4.92
N LEU A 42 -19.64 10.29 3.70
CA LEU A 42 -21.07 10.51 3.45
C LEU A 42 -21.94 9.45 4.15
N LEU A 43 -21.51 8.19 4.15
CA LEU A 43 -22.18 7.10 4.86
C LEU A 43 -22.23 7.36 6.36
N ILE A 44 -21.10 7.72 6.97
CA ILE A 44 -21.01 8.03 8.41
C ILE A 44 -21.93 9.19 8.76
N ALA A 45 -21.89 10.28 7.97
CA ALA A 45 -22.74 11.44 8.18
C ALA A 45 -24.25 11.06 8.12
N ALA A 46 -24.64 10.22 7.16
CA ALA A 46 -26.01 9.74 7.04
C ALA A 46 -26.46 8.89 8.24
N VAL A 47 -25.59 7.99 8.73
CA VAL A 47 -25.89 7.16 9.92
C VAL A 47 -26.09 8.04 11.16
N ILE A 48 -25.21 9.02 11.39
CA ILE A 48 -25.34 9.95 12.52
C ILE A 48 -26.66 10.71 12.43
N LEU A 49 -27.03 11.20 11.24
CA LEU A 49 -28.28 11.92 11.03
C LEU A 49 -29.49 11.06 11.41
N VAL A 50 -29.52 9.79 11.01
CA VAL A 50 -30.62 8.85 11.35
C VAL A 50 -30.71 8.64 12.86
N ILE A 51 -29.57 8.47 13.53
CA ILE A 51 -29.53 8.29 15.00
C ILE A 51 -30.08 9.55 15.69
N LEU A 52 -29.65 10.74 15.29
CA LEU A 52 -30.13 11.99 15.87
C LEU A 52 -31.64 12.19 15.66
N VAL A 53 -32.15 11.87 14.47
CA VAL A 53 -33.59 11.91 14.19
C VAL A 53 -34.34 10.90 15.06
N GLY A 54 -33.82 9.69 15.23
CA GLY A 54 -34.41 8.67 16.09
C GLY A 54 -34.52 9.13 17.55
N ILE A 55 -33.44 9.70 18.09
CA ILE A 55 -33.41 10.26 19.45
C ILE A 55 -34.38 11.44 19.58
N ALA A 56 -34.46 12.32 18.57
CA ALA A 56 -35.37 13.46 18.60
C ALA A 56 -36.86 13.07 18.53
N LEU A 57 -37.19 12.01 17.78
CA LEU A 57 -38.56 11.50 17.64
C LEU A 57 -38.98 10.61 18.82
N PHE A 58 -38.03 9.93 19.46
CA PHE A 58 -38.24 9.03 20.58
C PHE A 58 -37.20 9.31 21.69
N PRO A 59 -37.40 10.40 22.45
CA PRO A 59 -36.47 10.78 23.52
C PRO A 59 -36.46 9.81 24.70
#